data_AF-A0A3C1F0V8-F1
#
_entry.id   AF-A0A3C1F0V8-F1
#
_cell.length_a   1.000
_cell.length_b   1.000
_cell.length_c   1.000
_cell.angle_alpha   90.00
_cell.angle_beta   90.00
_cell.angle_gamma   90.00
#
_symmetry.space_group_name_H-M   'P 1'
#
loop_
_entity.id
_entity.type
_entity.pdbx_description
1 polymer ?
#
loop_
_entity_poly.entity_id
_entity_poly.type
_entity_poly.pdbx_seq_one_letter_code
_entity_poly.pdbx_strand_id
1 'polypeptide(L)'
;MPRVTDVLTMVDILRRLGIRVDHEDERLRIDPNHYTGSTAPYELVSLMRASICVLGPLLARHHRARVSMPGGCILGPRPIDLHLKGLAALGAAIAVEHGDLVATTSGLRGTVIHLAGAFGSSVLATANVMMAATLAQGTTRIEHAACEPEVVD
;
A
#
# COMPACT_ATOMS: atom_id res chain seq x y z
N MET A 1 19.59 5.39 5.18
CA MET A 1 18.23 5.16 5.72
C MET A 1 18.16 5.77 7.10
N PRO A 2 17.21 6.69 7.35
CA PRO A 2 17.08 7.30 8.67
C PRO A 2 16.60 6.27 9.70
N ARG A 3 17.18 6.31 10.90
CA ARG A 3 16.79 5.42 12.00
C ARG A 3 15.63 6.03 12.80
N VAL A 4 14.45 6.03 12.18
CA VAL A 4 13.19 6.52 12.78
C VAL A 4 12.19 5.39 12.99
N THR A 5 11.25 5.57 13.92
CA THR A 5 10.26 4.56 14.31
C THR A 5 9.47 4.01 13.14
N ASP A 6 9.10 4.86 12.18
CA ASP A 6 8.34 4.46 10.99
C ASP A 6 9.12 3.45 10.12
N VAL A 7 10.43 3.67 9.94
CA VAL A 7 11.30 2.74 9.20
C VAL A 7 11.38 1.40 9.93
N LEU A 8 11.55 1.41 11.25
CA LEU A 8 11.59 0.18 12.06
C LEU A 8 10.25 -0.56 12.01
N THR A 9 9.14 0.17 12.06
CA THR A 9 7.78 -0.40 11.96
C THR A 9 7.56 -1.05 10.60
N MET A 10 8.01 -0.42 9.51
CA MET A 10 7.95 -1.02 8.17
C MET A 10 8.82 -2.28 8.07
N VAL A 11 10.02 -2.28 8.66
CA VAL A 11 10.88 -3.48 8.73
C VAL A 11 10.14 -4.63 9.42
N ASP A 12 9.44 -4.36 10.52
CA ASP A 12 8.67 -5.37 11.24
C ASP A 12 7.45 -5.87 10.43
N ILE A 13 6.77 -4.98 9.68
CA ILE A 13 5.71 -5.37 8.76
C ILE A 13 6.24 -6.31 7.67
N LEU A 14 7.36 -5.96 7.03
CA LEU A 14 7.98 -6.80 6.00
C LEU A 14 8.37 -8.17 6.56
N ARG A 15 9.01 -8.20 7.73
CA ARG A 15 9.35 -9.46 8.42
C ARG A 15 8.11 -10.30 8.75
N ARG A 16 7.02 -9.66 9.17
CA ARG A 16 5.75 -10.33 9.46
C ARG A 16 5.09 -10.91 8.20
N LEU A 17 5.32 -10.30 7.04
CA LEU A 17 4.92 -10.84 5.74
C LEU A 17 5.82 -12.01 5.29
N GLY A 18 6.89 -12.32 6.03
CA GLY A 18 7.84 -13.38 5.74
C GLY A 18 9.04 -12.93 4.89
N ILE A 19 9.23 -11.61 4.73
CA ILE A 19 10.35 -11.04 3.96
C ILE A 19 11.56 -10.93 4.87
N ARG A 20 12.72 -11.39 4.41
CA ARG A 20 13.97 -11.20 5.16
C ARG A 20 14.44 -9.77 4.99
N VAL A 21 14.66 -9.08 6.11
CA VAL A 21 15.15 -7.71 6.12
C VAL A 21 16.33 -7.61 7.08
N ASP A 22 17.50 -7.32 6.53
CA ASP A 22 18.72 -7.02 7.27
C ASP A 22 18.91 -5.50 7.33
N HIS A 23 19.14 -4.97 8.52
CA HIS A 23 19.30 -3.53 8.76
C HIS A 23 20.70 -3.28 9.29
N GLU A 24 21.56 -2.73 8.44
CA GLU A 24 22.98 -2.47 8.72
C GLU A 24 23.24 -0.97 8.52
N ASP A 25 23.55 -0.28 9.61
CA ASP A 25 23.80 1.17 9.65
C ASP A 25 22.71 2.00 8.95
N GLU A 26 23.03 2.54 7.77
CA GLU A 26 22.14 3.36 6.95
C GLU A 26 21.56 2.60 5.75
N ARG A 27 21.66 1.27 5.73
CA ARG A 27 21.23 0.42 4.61
C ARG A 27 20.23 -0.63 5.08
N LEU A 28 19.22 -0.85 4.26
CA LEU A 28 18.30 -1.98 4.37
C LEU A 28 18.57 -2.93 3.21
N ARG A 29 18.83 -4.20 3.51
CA ARG A 29 18.81 -5.28 2.52
C ARG A 29 17.50 -6.03 2.67
N ILE A 30 16.72 -6.08 1.60
CA ILE A 30 15.40 -6.72 1.56
C ILE A 30 15.48 -7.88 0.57
N ASP A 31 15.22 -9.09 1.07
CA ASP A 31 15.13 -10.30 0.24
C ASP A 31 13.67 -10.81 0.24
N PRO A 32 12.91 -10.53 -0.83
CA PRO A 32 11.52 -10.94 -0.98
C PRO A 32 11.37 -12.35 -1.57
N ASN A 33 12.39 -13.20 -1.51
CA ASN A 33 12.24 -14.59 -1.94
C ASN A 33 11.39 -15.39 -0.95
N HIS A 34 10.46 -16.17 -1.48
CA HIS A 34 9.63 -17.13 -0.74
C HIS A 34 8.72 -16.58 0.36
N TYR A 35 8.47 -15.27 0.44
CA TYR A 35 7.48 -14.76 1.38
C TYR A 35 6.05 -15.13 0.93
N THR A 36 5.24 -15.57 1.88
CA THR A 36 3.87 -16.09 1.65
C THR A 36 2.80 -15.25 2.33
N GLY A 37 3.21 -14.26 3.13
CA GLY A 37 2.33 -13.39 3.87
C GLY A 37 1.62 -12.40 2.96
N SER A 38 0.30 -12.33 3.11
CA SER A 38 -0.55 -11.31 2.48
C SER A 38 -1.32 -10.51 3.52
N THR A 39 -0.91 -10.57 4.80
CA THR A 39 -1.63 -9.99 5.92
C THR A 39 -0.71 -9.08 6.71
N ALA A 40 -1.04 -7.79 6.78
CA ALA A 40 -0.40 -6.83 7.66
C ALA A 40 -1.29 -6.63 8.92
N PRO A 41 -0.84 -7.09 10.10
CA PRO A 41 -1.69 -7.15 11.29
C PRO A 41 -1.92 -5.78 11.93
N TYR A 42 -3.04 -5.66 12.65
CA TYR A 42 -3.46 -4.46 13.36
C TYR A 42 -2.40 -3.88 14.30
N GLU A 43 -1.68 -4.75 15.01
CA GLU A 43 -0.64 -4.35 15.98
C GLU A 43 0.46 -3.49 15.36
N LEU A 44 0.77 -3.67 14.07
CA LEU A 44 1.77 -2.88 13.36
C LEU A 44 1.13 -1.72 12.58
N VAL A 45 -0.03 -1.97 11.98
CA VAL A 45 -0.74 -0.96 11.17
C VAL A 45 -1.26 0.19 12.02
N SER A 46 -1.67 -0.09 13.26
CA SER A 46 -2.13 0.94 14.21
C SER A 46 -1.02 1.88 14.68
N LEU A 47 0.25 1.45 14.63
CA LEU A 47 1.41 2.25 14.99
C LEU A 47 1.78 3.26 13.90
N MET A 48 1.56 2.88 12.63
CA MET A 48 1.97 3.68 11.48
C MET A 48 0.89 3.65 10.39
N ARG A 49 0.14 4.74 10.27
CA ARG A 49 -0.90 4.90 9.24
C ARG A 49 -0.38 4.69 7.81
N ALA A 50 0.89 5.02 7.56
CA ALA A 50 1.52 4.83 6.25
C ALA A 50 1.65 3.35 5.84
N SER A 51 1.48 2.40 6.76
CA SER A 51 1.49 0.96 6.48
C SER A 51 0.48 0.52 5.43
N ILE A 52 -0.58 1.29 5.17
CA ILE A 52 -1.55 1.04 4.08
C ILE A 52 -0.88 0.91 2.71
N CYS A 53 0.33 1.44 2.53
CA CYS A 53 1.10 1.33 1.29
C CYS A 53 1.46 -0.11 0.89
N VAL A 54 1.37 -1.09 1.81
CA VAL A 54 1.61 -2.50 1.46
C VAL A 54 0.42 -3.14 0.73
N LEU A 55 -0.76 -2.52 0.77
CA LEU A 55 -1.99 -3.09 0.20
C LEU A 55 -1.87 -3.35 -1.31
N GLY A 56 -1.41 -2.37 -2.07
CA GLY A 56 -1.22 -2.44 -3.53
C GLY A 56 -0.21 -3.48 -3.98
N PRO A 57 1.05 -3.46 -3.51
CA PRO A 57 2.05 -4.44 -3.90
C PRO A 57 1.70 -5.87 -3.45
N LEU A 58 1.08 -6.05 -2.28
CA LEU A 58 0.59 -7.37 -1.85
C LEU A 58 -0.52 -7.89 -2.78
N LEU A 59 -1.49 -7.03 -3.11
CA LEU A 59 -2.59 -7.40 -4.01
C LEU A 59 -2.07 -7.76 -5.40
N ALA A 60 -1.13 -6.97 -5.94
CA ALA A 60 -0.56 -7.21 -7.26
C ALA A 60 0.24 -8.52 -7.32
N ARG A 61 0.99 -8.86 -6.26
CA ARG A 61 1.86 -10.04 -6.22
C ARG A 61 1.15 -11.33 -5.80
N HIS A 62 0.19 -11.25 -4.88
CA HIS A 62 -0.48 -12.43 -4.32
C HIS A 62 -1.94 -12.57 -4.71
N HIS A 63 -2.49 -11.64 -5.48
CA HIS A 63 -3.91 -11.56 -5.82
C HIS A 63 -4.86 -11.45 -4.61
N ARG A 64 -4.30 -11.29 -3.41
CA ARG A 64 -5.01 -11.03 -2.16
C ARG A 64 -4.15 -10.18 -1.23
N ALA A 65 -4.80 -9.35 -0.43
CA ALA A 65 -4.16 -8.61 0.64
C ALA A 65 -5.17 -8.37 1.78
N ARG A 66 -4.70 -8.47 3.03
CA ARG A 66 -5.45 -8.14 4.23
C ARG A 66 -4.65 -7.13 5.05
N VAL A 67 -5.16 -5.91 5.19
CA VAL A 67 -4.46 -4.83 5.89
C VAL A 67 -5.45 -4.18 6.84
N SER A 68 -5.09 -4.02 8.11
CA SER A 68 -5.98 -3.36 9.05
C SER A 68 -6.34 -1.93 8.64
N MET A 69 -7.57 -1.51 8.90
CA MET A 69 -7.99 -0.13 8.63
C MET A 69 -7.18 0.82 9.51
N PRO A 70 -6.51 1.84 8.93
CA PRO A 70 -5.90 2.87 9.74
C PRO A 70 -6.98 3.63 10.51
N GLY A 71 -6.76 3.82 11.81
CA GLY A 71 -7.67 4.57 12.67
C GLY A 71 -7.69 6.08 12.41
N GLY A 72 -8.32 6.79 13.34
CA GLY A 72 -8.37 8.26 13.33
C GLY A 72 -6.98 8.89 13.48
N CYS A 73 -6.85 10.15 13.07
CA CYS A 73 -5.63 10.93 13.23
C CYS A 73 -5.91 12.28 13.89
N ILE A 74 -5.05 12.67 14.82
CA ILE A 74 -5.12 13.96 15.53
C ILE A 74 -5.03 15.19 14.60
N LEU A 75 -4.40 15.05 13.42
CA LEU A 75 -4.23 16.14 12.46
C LEU A 75 -5.50 16.41 11.64
N GLY A 76 -6.49 15.51 11.70
CA GLY A 76 -7.74 15.64 10.98
C GLY A 76 -8.12 14.38 10.19
N PRO A 77 -9.27 14.43 9.51
CA PRO A 77 -9.76 13.32 8.71
C PRO A 77 -8.80 13.07 7.55
N ARG A 78 -8.30 11.83 7.47
CA ARG A 78 -7.52 11.34 6.34
C ARG A 78 -8.24 10.08 5.88
N PRO A 79 -9.20 10.16 4.95
CA PRO A 79 -9.82 8.96 4.42
C PRO A 79 -8.80 8.19 3.55
N ILE A 80 -9.07 6.90 3.32
CA ILE A 80 -8.27 6.04 2.44
C ILE A 80 -9.02 5.71 1.14
N ASP A 81 -10.13 6.39 0.90
CA ASP A 81 -11.05 6.22 -0.23
C ASP A 81 -10.32 6.23 -1.58
N LEU A 82 -9.31 7.09 -1.75
CA LEU A 82 -8.52 7.12 -2.99
C LEU A 82 -7.69 5.86 -3.22
N HIS A 83 -7.17 5.22 -2.16
CA HIS A 83 -6.51 3.91 -2.30
C HIS A 83 -7.51 2.87 -2.81
N LEU A 84 -8.71 2.85 -2.22
CA LEU A 84 -9.74 1.87 -2.56
C LEU A 84 -10.26 2.09 -3.98
N LYS A 85 -10.52 3.36 -4.34
CA LYS A 85 -10.94 3.78 -5.68
C LYS A 85 -9.96 3.33 -6.75
N GLY A 86 -8.66 3.59 -6.55
CA GLY A 86 -7.65 3.26 -7.54
C GLY A 86 -7.43 1.75 -7.69
N LEU A 87 -7.40 1.01 -6.59
CA LEU A 87 -7.27 -0.45 -6.64
C LEU A 87 -8.53 -1.11 -7.23
N ALA A 88 -9.73 -0.63 -6.88
CA ALA A 88 -10.97 -1.11 -7.47
C ALA A 88 -11.03 -0.84 -8.98
N ALA A 89 -10.55 0.32 -9.44
CA ALA A 89 -10.45 0.64 -10.87
C ALA A 89 -9.53 -0.33 -11.63
N LEU A 90 -8.49 -0.88 -10.98
CA LEU A 90 -7.64 -1.93 -11.53
C LEU A 90 -8.27 -3.34 -11.52
N GLY A 91 -9.50 -3.49 -11.00
CA GLY A 91 -10.20 -4.77 -10.93
C GLY A 91 -10.05 -5.49 -9.57
N ALA A 92 -9.77 -4.76 -8.49
CA ALA A 92 -9.80 -5.31 -7.14
C ALA A 92 -11.23 -5.36 -6.58
N ALA A 93 -11.61 -6.48 -5.96
CA ALA A 93 -12.74 -6.54 -5.05
C ALA A 93 -12.23 -6.21 -3.64
N ILE A 94 -12.90 -5.28 -2.95
CA ILE A 94 -12.47 -4.80 -1.63
C ILE A 94 -13.65 -4.86 -0.67
N ALA A 95 -13.45 -5.51 0.47
CA ALA A 95 -14.39 -5.57 1.58
C ALA A 95 -13.75 -5.10 2.87
N VAL A 96 -14.57 -4.68 3.84
CA VAL A 96 -14.13 -4.43 5.20
C VAL A 96 -14.66 -5.55 6.08
N GLU A 97 -13.77 -6.33 6.67
CA GLU A 97 -14.13 -7.47 7.53
C GLU A 97 -13.45 -7.31 8.89
N HIS A 98 -14.23 -7.21 9.96
CA HIS A 98 -13.71 -7.10 11.34
C HIS A 98 -12.67 -5.97 11.55
N GLY A 99 -12.81 -4.86 10.81
CA GLY A 99 -11.85 -3.75 10.87
C GLY A 99 -10.64 -3.88 9.96
N ASP A 100 -10.55 -4.94 9.14
CA ASP A 100 -9.51 -5.11 8.13
C ASP A 100 -10.05 -4.85 6.72
N LEU A 101 -9.22 -4.25 5.88
CA LEU A 101 -9.41 -4.23 4.43
C LEU A 101 -9.00 -5.59 3.87
N VAL A 102 -9.93 -6.27 3.23
CA VAL A 102 -9.69 -7.50 2.49
C VAL A 102 -9.84 -7.20 1.01
N ALA A 103 -8.72 -7.19 0.29
CA ALA A 103 -8.68 -6.97 -1.15
C ALA A 103 -8.33 -8.28 -1.87
N THR A 104 -9.04 -8.59 -2.94
CA THR A 104 -8.79 -9.76 -3.81
C THR A 104 -8.93 -9.39 -5.28
N THR A 105 -8.31 -10.18 -6.16
CA THR A 105 -8.44 -10.00 -7.61
C THR A 105 -8.20 -11.33 -8.34
N SER A 106 -8.75 -11.49 -9.53
CA SER A 106 -8.37 -12.57 -10.46
C SER A 106 -7.22 -12.16 -11.41
N GLY A 107 -6.70 -10.94 -11.23
CA GLY A 107 -5.69 -10.32 -12.07
C GLY A 107 -6.02 -8.85 -12.27
N LEU A 108 -5.05 -7.97 -11.99
CA LEU A 108 -5.23 -6.53 -12.18
C LEU A 108 -5.14 -6.18 -13.66
N ARG A 109 -5.93 -5.18 -14.10
CA ARG A 109 -5.95 -4.68 -15.47
C ARG A 109 -5.73 -3.18 -15.48
N GLY A 110 -4.81 -2.73 -16.31
CA GLY A 110 -4.53 -1.32 -16.49
C GLY A 110 -5.70 -0.58 -17.11
N THR A 111 -5.92 0.65 -16.65
CA THR A 111 -7.00 1.53 -17.11
C THR A 111 -6.63 3.00 -16.86
N VAL A 112 -7.48 3.93 -17.28
CA VAL A 112 -7.38 5.34 -16.91
C VAL A 112 -8.08 5.55 -15.56
N ILE A 113 -7.37 6.12 -14.60
CA ILE A 113 -7.83 6.31 -13.22
C ILE A 113 -7.73 7.78 -12.86
N HIS A 114 -8.86 8.42 -12.57
CA HIS A 114 -8.90 9.77 -12.02
C HIS A 114 -8.74 9.74 -10.49
N LEU A 115 -7.55 10.02 -9.97
CA LEU A 115 -7.18 9.81 -8.57
C LEU A 115 -7.19 11.08 -7.71
N ALA A 116 -8.21 11.92 -7.89
CA ALA A 116 -8.49 13.06 -7.00
C ALA A 116 -9.71 12.81 -6.11
N GLY A 117 -9.67 13.38 -4.90
CA GLY A 117 -10.77 13.44 -3.94
C GLY A 117 -11.06 14.88 -3.51
N ALA A 118 -11.83 15.05 -2.43
CA ALA A 118 -12.24 16.36 -1.92
C ALA A 118 -11.07 17.28 -1.53
N PHE A 119 -9.91 16.69 -1.19
CA PHE A 119 -8.70 17.39 -0.77
C PHE A 119 -7.61 17.40 -1.86
N GLY A 120 -7.95 17.05 -3.10
CA GLY A 120 -6.99 16.96 -4.22
C GLY A 120 -6.40 15.56 -4.39
N SER A 121 -5.13 15.51 -4.82
CA SER A 121 -4.36 14.27 -4.98
C SER A 121 -3.95 13.69 -3.62
N SER A 122 -3.51 12.43 -3.63
CA SER A 122 -2.94 11.77 -2.44
C SER A 122 -1.63 11.09 -2.80
N VAL A 123 -0.56 11.49 -2.11
CA VAL A 123 0.80 10.94 -2.27
C VAL A 123 0.80 9.42 -2.16
N LEU A 124 0.34 8.91 -1.02
CA LEU A 124 0.42 7.48 -0.74
C LEU A 124 -0.60 6.69 -1.56
N ALA A 125 -1.76 7.26 -1.91
CA ALA A 125 -2.70 6.59 -2.79
C ALA A 125 -2.11 6.44 -4.20
N THR A 126 -1.45 7.49 -4.71
CA THR A 126 -0.77 7.47 -6.00
C THR A 126 0.30 6.39 -6.02
N ALA A 127 1.21 6.38 -5.03
CA ALA A 127 2.25 5.36 -4.91
C ALA A 127 1.67 3.94 -4.80
N ASN A 128 0.61 3.75 -4.02
CA ASN A 128 -0.02 2.43 -3.82
C ASN A 128 -0.66 1.88 -5.11
N VAL A 129 -1.36 2.73 -5.85
CA VAL A 129 -1.97 2.37 -7.15
C VAL A 129 -0.88 2.15 -8.20
N MET A 130 0.16 2.98 -8.21
CA MET A 130 1.30 2.84 -9.11
C MET A 130 2.02 1.51 -8.88
N MET A 131 2.33 1.16 -7.62
CA MET A 131 2.91 -0.13 -7.27
C MET A 131 2.02 -1.30 -7.70
N ALA A 132 0.70 -1.20 -7.50
CA ALA A 132 -0.22 -2.26 -7.93
C ALA A 132 -0.27 -2.42 -9.46
N ALA A 133 -0.23 -1.31 -10.19
CA ALA A 133 -0.27 -1.28 -11.65
C ALA A 133 0.96 -1.94 -12.30
N THR A 134 2.10 -2.06 -11.59
CA THR A 134 3.33 -2.67 -12.14
C THR A 134 3.17 -4.12 -12.58
N LEU A 135 2.23 -4.87 -11.99
CA LEU A 135 1.92 -6.25 -12.36
C LEU A 135 0.52 -6.39 -13.01
N ALA A 136 -0.14 -5.26 -13.31
CA ALA A 136 -1.41 -5.27 -14.00
C ALA A 136 -1.22 -5.53 -15.51
N GLN A 137 -2.19 -6.21 -16.12
CA GLN A 137 -2.18 -6.40 -17.57
C GLN A 137 -2.54 -5.09 -18.29
N GLY A 138 -1.67 -4.64 -19.20
CA GLY A 138 -1.91 -3.46 -20.03
C GLY A 138 -1.30 -2.19 -19.46
N THR A 139 -1.87 -1.03 -19.83
CA THR A 139 -1.33 0.28 -19.44
C THR A 139 -2.26 0.98 -18.47
N THR A 140 -1.72 1.46 -17.36
CA THR A 140 -2.43 2.31 -16.40
C THR A 140 -2.04 3.76 -16.58
N ARG A 141 -3.03 4.66 -16.66
CA ARG A 141 -2.81 6.11 -16.62
C ARG A 141 -3.47 6.68 -15.36
N ILE A 142 -2.67 7.21 -14.44
CA ILE A 142 -3.16 7.86 -13.22
C ILE A 142 -3.25 9.37 -13.49
N GLU A 143 -4.46 9.89 -13.59
CA GLU A 143 -4.74 11.31 -13.73
C GLU A 143 -4.90 11.95 -12.36
N HIS A 144 -4.42 13.19 -12.20
CA HIS A 144 -4.32 13.86 -10.89
C HIS A 144 -3.47 13.07 -9.88
N ALA A 145 -2.43 12.42 -10.39
CA ALA A 145 -1.39 11.83 -9.57
C ALA A 145 -0.72 12.90 -8.69
N ALA A 146 -0.30 12.50 -7.51
CA ALA A 146 0.64 13.25 -6.69
C ALA A 146 1.96 13.46 -7.45
N CYS A 147 2.58 14.63 -7.27
CA CYS A 147 3.79 15.07 -7.99
C CYS A 147 4.97 15.35 -7.04
N GLU A 148 4.82 14.98 -5.78
CA GLU A 148 5.83 15.09 -4.75
C GLU A 148 7.06 14.26 -5.11
N PRO A 149 8.29 14.70 -4.72
CA PRO A 149 9.53 14.02 -5.09
C PRO A 149 9.53 12.52 -4.78
N GLU A 150 8.94 12.13 -3.64
CA GLU A 150 8.86 10.73 -3.19
C GLU A 150 7.97 9.84 -4.09
N VAL A 151 7.24 10.42 -5.03
CA VAL A 151 6.45 9.70 -6.04
C VAL A 151 7.20 9.58 -7.37
N VAL A 152 8.10 10.51 -7.65
CA VAL A 152 8.82 10.61 -8.94
C VAL A 152 10.18 9.93 -8.88
N ASP A 153 10.88 10.07 -7.76
CA ASP A 153 12.24 9.55 -7.51
C ASP A 153 12.22 8.12 -6.92
#